data_AF-A0A6I4NFZ5-F1
#
_entry.id   AF-A0A6I4NFZ5-F1
#
_cell.length_a   1.000
_cell.length_b   1.000
_cell.length_c   1.000
_cell.angle_alpha   90.00
_cell.angle_beta   90.00
_cell.angle_gamma   90.00
#
_symmetry.space_group_name_H-M   'P 1'
#
loop_
_entity.id
_entity.type
_entity.pdbx_description
1 polymer ?
#
loop_
_entity_poly.entity_id
_entity_poly.type
_entity_poly.pdbx_seq_one_letter_code
_entity_poly.pdbx_strand_id
1 'polypeptide(L)'
;MKKILLIVMLFLSIKNYAQVAITPSDRGANEEFEKGELEKFKSTTTIFVLPQLNKTEDYEKILKEVWTVTPYKVVEFKDFKMSDYANGTYSIAKFIGDISISGKGTVYIHTNFTIRILDKEKFDKGFAKLKPDDKKYNKKLSGLFNENLTYIARAPLSVNNKFLVDAMVARSDEKISNLYDRMYTEQSFTNTNLGILKNYFQQINQIISKGEHCGLYDDYVTPEIKSLKENTLYIPEAYMMEYNAWKGTEKLRDEKDLKKLVEDYKYKYQFIRDEDLEKKILNNEDIFYLRYVSMNGNKYLDVVNAKTGNPAYYFYGAGFAYNLKDDDFKNISKAISK
;
A
#
# COMPACT_ATOMS: atom_id res chain seq x y z
N MET A 1 -22.58 -3.24 -37.04
CA MET A 1 -22.33 -4.05 -35.82
C MET A 1 -20.86 -4.10 -35.41
N LYS A 2 -19.90 -4.50 -36.26
CA LYS A 2 -18.46 -4.56 -35.88
C LYS A 2 -17.84 -3.22 -35.40
N LYS A 3 -18.23 -2.07 -35.98
CA LYS A 3 -17.77 -0.74 -35.55
C LYS A 3 -18.35 -0.29 -34.20
N ILE A 4 -19.57 -0.72 -33.86
CA ILE A 4 -20.20 -0.45 -32.55
C ILE A 4 -19.55 -1.31 -31.47
N LEU A 5 -19.23 -2.57 -31.79
CA LEU A 5 -18.49 -3.46 -30.88
C LEU A 5 -17.09 -2.92 -30.55
N LEU A 6 -16.40 -2.30 -31.53
CA LEU A 6 -15.09 -1.70 -31.32
C LEU A 6 -15.15 -0.48 -30.39
N ILE A 7 -16.18 0.37 -30.54
CA ILE A 7 -16.42 1.52 -29.66
C ILE A 7 -16.79 1.05 -28.24
N VAL A 8 -17.62 0.01 -28.11
CA VAL A 8 -17.95 -0.60 -26.81
C VAL A 8 -16.72 -1.25 -26.15
N MET A 9 -15.83 -1.89 -26.92
CA MET A 9 -14.55 -2.41 -26.41
C MET A 9 -13.56 -1.29 -26.03
N LEU A 10 -13.57 -0.15 -26.72
CA LEU A 10 -12.81 1.05 -26.35
C LEU A 10 -13.34 1.74 -25.08
N PHE A 11 -14.63 1.57 -24.77
CA PHE A 11 -15.20 2.01 -23.48
C PHE A 11 -14.98 0.99 -22.34
N LEU A 12 -14.57 -0.24 -22.66
CA LEU A 12 -14.19 -1.26 -21.67
C LEU A 12 -12.70 -1.22 -21.30
N SER A 13 -11.89 -0.37 -21.93
CA SER A 13 -10.49 -0.12 -21.55
C SER A 13 -10.36 1.02 -20.55
N ILE A 14 -11.15 1.01 -19.47
CA ILE A 14 -10.96 1.96 -18.38
C ILE A 14 -9.78 1.46 -17.55
N LYS A 15 -8.57 1.93 -17.87
CA LYS A 15 -7.41 1.81 -17.00
C LYS A 15 -7.59 2.79 -15.84
N ASN A 16 -7.65 2.30 -14.60
CA ASN A 16 -7.82 3.08 -13.38
C ASN A 16 -7.22 2.29 -12.19
N TYR A 17 -6.13 2.77 -11.58
CA TYR A 17 -5.50 2.09 -10.43
C TYR A 17 -4.83 3.08 -9.46
N ALA A 18 -4.94 2.79 -8.15
CA ALA A 18 -4.89 3.75 -7.02
C ALA A 18 -3.66 3.66 -6.10
N GLN A 19 -3.89 3.62 -4.78
CA GLN A 19 -2.95 3.46 -3.66
C GLN A 19 -2.09 2.18 -3.72
N VAL A 20 -2.06 1.50 -4.86
CA VAL A 20 -1.01 0.58 -5.26
C VAL A 20 -0.33 1.10 -6.53
N ALA A 21 0.99 1.17 -6.51
CA ALA A 21 1.80 1.39 -7.69
C ALA A 21 2.18 0.02 -8.26
N ILE A 22 1.87 -0.24 -9.52
CA ILE A 22 2.35 -1.40 -10.28
C ILE A 22 3.28 -0.84 -11.36
N THR A 23 4.55 -0.68 -11.02
CA THR A 23 5.50 0.13 -11.80
C THR A 23 6.94 -0.18 -11.35
N PRO A 24 7.94 -0.11 -12.26
CA PRO A 24 9.35 -0.21 -11.90
C PRO A 24 9.87 1.03 -11.15
N SER A 25 9.12 2.15 -11.18
CA SER A 25 9.55 3.42 -10.59
C SER A 25 9.85 3.32 -9.10
N ASP A 26 11.07 3.71 -8.70
CA ASP A 26 11.46 3.89 -7.30
C ASP A 26 10.61 4.92 -6.54
N ARG A 27 10.00 5.88 -7.25
CA ARG A 27 9.12 6.89 -6.67
C ARG A 27 7.62 6.53 -6.72
N GLY A 28 7.25 5.38 -7.28
CA GLY A 28 5.84 5.06 -7.55
C GLY A 28 5.17 5.93 -8.62
N ALA A 29 5.94 6.56 -9.51
CA ALA A 29 5.42 7.19 -10.72
C ALA A 29 4.89 6.14 -11.70
N ASN A 30 3.97 6.55 -12.58
CA ASN A 30 3.36 5.68 -13.56
C ASN A 30 4.33 5.43 -14.73
N GLU A 31 5.25 4.48 -14.55
CA GLU A 31 6.22 4.08 -15.56
C GLU A 31 5.85 2.70 -16.11
N GLU A 32 6.06 2.51 -17.41
CA GLU A 32 5.86 1.22 -18.07
C GLU A 32 7.01 0.27 -17.71
N PHE A 33 6.67 -1.02 -17.56
CA PHE A 33 7.69 -2.06 -17.43
C PHE A 33 8.46 -2.23 -18.74
N GLU A 34 9.78 -2.44 -18.63
CA GLU A 34 10.57 -2.87 -19.77
C GLU A 34 10.06 -4.22 -20.30
N LYS A 35 10.28 -4.46 -21.60
CA LYS A 35 9.83 -5.68 -22.26
C LYS A 35 10.40 -6.91 -21.54
N GLY A 36 9.50 -7.76 -21.05
CA GLY A 36 9.86 -9.02 -20.39
C GLY A 36 10.06 -8.91 -18.87
N GLU A 37 10.02 -7.71 -18.28
CA GLU A 37 10.22 -7.55 -16.83
C GLU A 37 9.07 -8.18 -16.02
N LEU A 38 7.82 -7.96 -16.41
CA LEU A 38 6.67 -8.62 -15.79
C LEU A 38 6.68 -10.14 -16.00
N GLU A 39 7.15 -10.63 -17.14
CA GLU A 39 7.27 -12.07 -17.40
C GLU A 39 8.37 -12.69 -16.54
N LYS A 40 9.49 -11.97 -16.35
CA LYS A 40 10.52 -12.35 -15.38
C LYS A 40 9.92 -12.44 -13.97
N PHE A 41 9.13 -11.46 -13.53
CA PHE A 41 8.43 -11.53 -12.24
C PHE A 41 7.50 -12.75 -12.14
N LYS A 42 6.64 -12.98 -13.14
CA LYS A 42 5.69 -14.11 -13.16
C LYS A 42 6.39 -15.48 -13.11
N SER A 43 7.64 -15.56 -13.58
CA SER A 43 8.46 -16.77 -13.51
C SER A 43 9.05 -17.06 -12.12
N THR A 44 8.96 -16.13 -11.17
CA THR A 44 9.50 -16.28 -9.81
C THR A 44 8.53 -17.01 -8.88
N THR A 45 9.05 -17.46 -7.72
CA THR A 45 8.20 -17.75 -6.54
C THR A 45 8.17 -16.53 -5.63
N THR A 46 6.99 -16.03 -5.28
CA THR A 46 6.84 -14.89 -4.37
C THR A 46 6.97 -15.32 -2.92
N ILE A 47 7.94 -14.75 -2.20
CA ILE A 47 8.10 -14.93 -0.76
C ILE A 47 7.36 -13.79 -0.05
N PHE A 48 6.25 -14.12 0.60
CA PHE A 48 5.49 -13.18 1.43
C PHE A 48 6.05 -13.19 2.85
N VAL A 49 6.59 -12.04 3.26
CA VAL A 49 7.02 -11.75 4.63
C VAL A 49 6.02 -10.74 5.18
N LEU A 50 5.09 -11.21 5.99
CA LEU A 50 3.95 -10.42 6.48
C LEU A 50 4.03 -10.25 8.02
N PRO A 51 3.34 -9.24 8.58
CA PRO A 51 3.36 -8.99 10.03
C PRO A 51 2.89 -10.18 10.85
N GLN A 52 3.52 -10.41 11.99
CA GLN A 52 3.18 -11.45 12.97
C GLN A 52 1.97 -11.07 13.84
N LEU A 53 1.06 -10.26 13.29
CA LEU A 53 -0.20 -9.83 13.94
C LEU A 53 -1.35 -10.81 13.70
N ASN A 54 -1.22 -11.66 12.67
CA ASN A 54 -2.14 -12.74 12.34
C ASN A 54 -1.35 -14.04 12.23
N LYS A 55 -2.05 -15.18 12.27
CA LYS A 55 -1.39 -16.47 12.07
C LYS A 55 -1.01 -16.65 10.60
N THR A 56 0.03 -17.45 10.34
CA THR A 56 0.48 -17.76 8.98
C THR A 56 -0.65 -18.33 8.13
N GLU A 57 -1.50 -19.18 8.71
CA GLU A 57 -2.63 -19.81 8.01
C GLU A 57 -3.69 -18.78 7.56
N ASP A 58 -3.85 -17.68 8.30
CA ASP A 58 -4.78 -16.61 7.93
C ASP A 58 -4.30 -15.88 6.66
N TYR A 59 -2.99 -15.64 6.56
CA TYR A 59 -2.37 -15.09 5.35
C TYR A 59 -2.44 -16.05 4.18
N GLU A 60 -2.14 -17.33 4.41
CA GLU A 60 -2.23 -18.36 3.36
C GLU A 60 -3.65 -18.48 2.82
N LYS A 61 -4.67 -18.38 3.70
CA LYS A 61 -6.08 -18.38 3.30
C LYS A 61 -6.39 -17.23 2.35
N ILE A 62 -6.08 -15.99 2.73
CA ILE A 62 -6.40 -14.84 1.85
C ILE A 62 -5.59 -14.87 0.55
N LEU A 63 -4.33 -15.31 0.59
CA LEU A 63 -3.50 -15.44 -0.62
C LEU A 63 -4.03 -16.52 -1.55
N LYS A 64 -4.49 -17.65 -1.02
CA LYS A 64 -5.11 -18.72 -1.82
C LYS A 64 -6.37 -18.25 -2.54
N GLU A 65 -7.11 -17.33 -1.94
CA GLU A 65 -8.32 -16.76 -2.53
C GLU A 65 -8.02 -15.77 -3.67
N VAL A 66 -6.94 -14.98 -3.58
CA VAL A 66 -6.76 -13.80 -4.45
C VAL A 66 -5.46 -13.77 -5.26
N TRP A 67 -4.46 -14.57 -4.90
CA TRP A 67 -3.13 -14.54 -5.52
C TRP A 67 -2.90 -15.69 -6.50
N THR A 68 -2.66 -15.34 -7.76
CA THR A 68 -2.56 -16.28 -8.89
C THR A 68 -1.39 -16.00 -9.83
N VAL A 69 -0.75 -14.83 -9.74
CA VAL A 69 0.29 -14.40 -10.69
C VAL A 69 1.60 -15.17 -10.56
N THR A 70 1.89 -15.75 -9.39
CA THR A 70 3.08 -16.58 -9.14
C THR A 70 2.76 -17.70 -8.16
N PRO A 71 3.53 -18.80 -8.15
CA PRO A 71 3.68 -19.62 -6.94
C PRO A 71 4.11 -18.75 -5.76
N TYR A 72 3.77 -19.13 -4.53
CA TYR A 72 4.14 -18.36 -3.35
C TYR A 72 4.48 -19.22 -2.13
N LYS A 73 5.19 -18.62 -1.18
CA LYS A 73 5.41 -19.12 0.17
C LYS A 73 5.20 -17.99 1.16
N VAL A 74 4.61 -18.29 2.32
CA VAL A 74 4.57 -17.36 3.46
C VAL A 74 5.71 -17.73 4.39
N VAL A 75 6.50 -16.73 4.79
CA VAL A 75 7.66 -16.89 5.67
C VAL A 75 7.49 -15.93 6.84
N GLU A 76 7.65 -16.44 8.06
CA GLU A 76 7.62 -15.59 9.25
C GLU A 76 8.77 -14.59 9.23
N PHE A 77 8.50 -13.36 9.68
CA PHE A 77 9.48 -12.29 9.72
C PHE A 77 10.78 -12.68 10.44
N LYS A 78 10.67 -13.36 11.59
CA LYS A 78 11.82 -13.81 12.39
C LYS A 78 12.74 -14.80 11.66
N ASP A 79 12.19 -15.56 10.72
CA ASP A 79 12.89 -16.61 9.98
C ASP A 79 13.38 -16.12 8.61
N PHE A 80 12.97 -14.92 8.18
CA PHE A 80 13.32 -14.37 6.89
C PHE A 80 14.76 -13.83 6.85
N LYS A 81 15.57 -14.37 5.95
CA LYS A 81 16.90 -13.85 5.62
C LYS A 81 17.00 -13.61 4.11
N MET A 82 17.22 -12.35 3.72
CA MET A 82 17.30 -11.96 2.29
C MET A 82 18.34 -12.76 1.50
N SER A 83 19.46 -13.14 2.14
CA SER A 83 20.52 -13.96 1.55
C SER A 83 20.04 -15.29 0.99
N ASP A 84 19.04 -15.90 1.64
CA ASP A 84 18.57 -17.24 1.31
C ASP A 84 17.77 -17.24 0.00
N TYR A 85 17.39 -16.05 -0.49
CA TYR A 85 16.58 -15.83 -1.69
C TYR A 85 17.34 -15.06 -2.78
N ALA A 86 18.67 -14.93 -2.66
CA ALA A 86 19.49 -14.14 -3.59
C ALA A 86 19.81 -14.83 -4.93
N ASN A 87 19.23 -16.00 -5.22
CA ASN A 87 19.55 -16.80 -6.40
C ASN A 87 18.87 -16.30 -7.71
N GLY A 88 17.98 -15.31 -7.62
CA GLY A 88 17.26 -14.73 -8.76
C GLY A 88 15.97 -15.46 -9.16
N THR A 89 15.57 -16.52 -8.46
CA THR A 89 14.32 -17.26 -8.74
C THR A 89 13.14 -16.80 -7.89
N TYR A 90 13.34 -15.80 -7.04
CA TYR A 90 12.35 -15.31 -6.08
C TYR A 90 12.01 -13.84 -6.32
N SER A 91 10.77 -13.50 -6.01
CA SER A 91 10.34 -12.13 -5.74
C SER A 91 10.01 -12.01 -4.26
N ILE A 92 10.23 -10.84 -3.68
CA ILE A 92 10.09 -10.62 -2.24
C ILE A 92 8.96 -9.63 -2.01
N ALA A 93 7.89 -10.10 -1.38
CA ALA A 93 6.74 -9.33 -0.95
C ALA A 93 6.86 -9.03 0.55
N LYS A 94 7.18 -7.79 0.94
CA LYS A 94 7.41 -7.42 2.35
C LYS A 94 7.16 -5.96 2.66
N PHE A 95 7.03 -5.65 3.95
CA PHE A 95 7.05 -4.27 4.43
C PHE A 95 8.48 -3.70 4.40
N ILE A 96 8.61 -2.45 3.97
CA ILE A 96 9.85 -1.69 3.97
C ILE A 96 9.63 -0.36 4.64
N GLY A 97 10.65 0.14 5.31
CA GLY A 97 10.67 1.44 5.96
C GLY A 97 12.01 2.13 5.70
N ASP A 98 11.95 3.41 5.38
CA ASP A 98 13.12 4.30 5.39
C ASP A 98 12.81 5.59 6.14
N ILE A 99 13.84 6.10 6.82
CA ILE A 99 13.83 7.40 7.47
C ILE A 99 14.96 8.20 6.85
N SER A 100 14.62 9.34 6.27
CA SER A 100 15.59 10.28 5.70
C SER A 100 15.41 11.67 6.31
N ILE A 101 16.50 12.43 6.36
CA ILE A 101 16.51 13.78 6.93
C ILE A 101 17.05 14.71 5.85
N SER A 102 16.28 15.72 5.46
CA SER A 102 16.75 16.75 4.53
C SER A 102 17.86 17.60 5.15
N GLY A 103 18.61 18.33 4.32
CA GLY A 103 19.60 19.30 4.80
C GLY A 103 19.03 20.39 5.72
N LYS A 104 17.71 20.61 5.72
CA LYS A 104 17.00 21.55 6.60
C LYS A 104 16.45 20.90 7.89
N GLY A 105 16.73 19.62 8.13
CA GLY A 105 16.29 18.89 9.31
C GLY A 105 14.87 18.31 9.23
N THR A 106 14.14 18.50 8.13
CA THR A 106 12.84 17.83 7.92
C THR A 106 13.06 16.32 7.82
N VAL A 107 12.36 15.57 8.66
CA VAL A 107 12.36 14.10 8.67
C VAL A 107 11.26 13.60 7.73
N TYR A 108 11.62 12.65 6.86
CA TYR A 108 10.70 11.93 5.99
C TYR A 108 10.71 10.46 6.40
N ILE A 109 9.52 9.89 6.54
CA ILE A 109 9.31 8.50 6.90
C ILE A 109 8.52 7.88 5.75
N HIS A 110 9.13 6.94 5.04
CA HIS A 110 8.44 6.20 3.98
C HIS A 110 8.25 4.76 4.44
N THR A 111 7.00 4.32 4.46
CA THR A 111 6.63 2.96 4.83
C THR A 111 5.73 2.38 3.76
N ASN A 112 6.08 1.20 3.26
CA ASN A 112 5.39 0.59 2.13
C ASN A 112 5.32 -0.93 2.28
N PHE A 113 4.22 -1.53 1.83
CA PHE A 113 4.25 -2.92 1.35
C PHE A 113 4.81 -2.92 -0.07
N THR A 114 5.72 -3.84 -0.38
CA THR A 114 6.40 -3.87 -1.68
C THR A 114 6.57 -5.27 -2.19
N ILE A 115 6.54 -5.44 -3.50
CA ILE A 115 6.98 -6.63 -4.21
C ILE A 115 8.15 -6.24 -5.09
N ARG A 116 9.30 -6.91 -4.92
CA ARG A 116 10.53 -6.60 -5.65
C ARG A 116 11.20 -7.85 -6.20
N ILE A 117 11.87 -7.73 -7.34
CA ILE A 117 12.71 -8.78 -7.93
C ILE A 117 14.18 -8.39 -7.93
N LEU A 118 15.07 -9.37 -7.78
CA LEU A 118 16.51 -9.14 -7.82
C LEU A 118 17.04 -9.16 -9.25
N ASP A 119 17.82 -8.14 -9.61
CA ASP A 119 18.72 -8.20 -10.76
C ASP A 119 19.95 -9.04 -10.38
N LYS A 120 19.83 -10.36 -10.58
CA LYS A 120 20.85 -11.35 -10.19
C LYS A 120 22.21 -11.08 -10.81
N GLU A 121 22.25 -10.70 -12.08
CA GLU A 121 23.52 -10.48 -12.79
C GLU A 121 24.27 -9.29 -12.20
N LYS A 122 23.58 -8.17 -11.97
CA LYS A 122 24.20 -7.00 -11.34
C LYS A 122 24.56 -7.27 -9.88
N PHE A 123 23.69 -7.97 -9.15
CA PHE A 123 23.96 -8.38 -7.78
C PHE A 123 25.23 -9.22 -7.68
N ASP A 124 25.41 -10.24 -8.52
CA ASP A 124 26.60 -11.11 -8.49
C ASP A 124 27.89 -10.34 -8.76
N LYS A 125 27.88 -9.44 -9.74
CA LYS A 125 29.02 -8.58 -10.06
C LYS A 125 29.39 -7.67 -8.88
N GLY A 126 28.41 -7.19 -8.13
CA GLY A 126 28.65 -6.41 -6.90
C GLY A 126 29.09 -7.28 -5.73
N PHE A 127 28.47 -8.46 -5.57
CA PHE A 127 28.74 -9.39 -4.48
C PHE A 127 30.17 -9.92 -4.52
N ALA A 128 30.68 -10.24 -5.72
CA ALA A 128 32.07 -10.66 -5.92
C ALA A 128 33.12 -9.62 -5.47
N LYS A 129 32.72 -8.35 -5.30
CA LYS A 129 33.59 -7.26 -4.81
C LYS A 129 33.53 -7.08 -3.29
N LEU A 130 32.59 -7.77 -2.61
CA LEU A 130 32.47 -7.70 -1.16
C LEU A 130 33.54 -8.58 -0.50
N LYS A 131 34.06 -8.08 0.62
CA LYS A 131 35.06 -8.76 1.43
C LYS A 131 34.40 -9.22 2.74
N PRO A 132 34.28 -10.54 3.00
CA PRO A 132 33.57 -11.06 4.18
C PRO A 132 34.15 -10.62 5.53
N ASP A 133 35.43 -10.27 5.57
CA ASP A 133 36.17 -9.79 6.74
C ASP A 133 35.99 -8.28 7.01
N ASP A 134 35.30 -7.54 6.13
CA ASP A 134 35.01 -6.13 6.32
C ASP A 134 34.04 -5.92 7.50
N LYS A 135 34.41 -5.06 8.46
CA LYS A 135 33.54 -4.69 9.60
C LYS A 135 32.17 -4.15 9.17
N LYS A 136 32.05 -3.61 7.97
CA LYS A 136 30.81 -3.09 7.38
C LYS A 136 30.17 -4.06 6.38
N TYR A 137 30.61 -5.32 6.31
CA TYR A 137 30.12 -6.31 5.33
C TYR A 137 28.59 -6.38 5.27
N ASN A 138 27.92 -6.55 6.42
CA ASN A 138 26.45 -6.64 6.46
C ASN A 138 25.75 -5.38 5.94
N LYS A 139 26.30 -4.20 6.25
CA LYS A 139 25.76 -2.92 5.76
C LYS A 139 25.94 -2.80 4.24
N LYS A 140 27.11 -3.18 3.72
CA LYS A 140 27.41 -3.20 2.29
C LYS A 140 26.54 -4.21 1.54
N LEU A 141 26.35 -5.40 2.11
CA LEU A 141 25.49 -6.43 1.54
C LEU A 141 24.02 -5.98 1.47
N SER A 142 23.52 -5.37 2.54
CA SER A 142 22.17 -4.78 2.56
C SER A 142 22.00 -3.66 1.52
N GLY A 143 23.00 -2.78 1.42
CA GLY A 143 23.05 -1.76 0.36
C GLY A 143 23.02 -2.35 -1.04
N LEU A 144 23.83 -3.38 -1.28
CA LEU A 144 23.88 -4.09 -2.55
C LEU A 144 22.53 -4.72 -2.91
N PHE A 145 21.81 -5.32 -1.96
CA PHE A 145 20.45 -5.78 -2.23
C PHE A 145 19.54 -4.63 -2.64
N ASN A 146 19.51 -3.53 -1.88
CA ASN A 146 18.63 -2.41 -2.17
C ASN A 146 18.90 -1.77 -3.55
N GLU A 147 20.16 -1.68 -3.96
CA GLU A 147 20.58 -1.13 -5.25
C GLU A 147 20.21 -2.02 -6.45
N ASN A 148 19.98 -3.32 -6.21
CA ASN A 148 19.73 -4.31 -7.27
C ASN A 148 18.33 -4.92 -7.21
N LEU A 149 17.45 -4.37 -6.37
CA LEU A 149 16.04 -4.77 -6.29
C LEU A 149 15.18 -3.80 -7.11
N THR A 150 14.45 -4.32 -8.09
CA THR A 150 13.49 -3.56 -8.90
C THR A 150 12.08 -3.70 -8.33
N TYR A 151 11.30 -2.61 -8.32
CA TYR A 151 9.90 -2.63 -7.91
C TYR A 151 9.01 -3.31 -8.95
N ILE A 152 8.08 -4.14 -8.46
CA ILE A 152 6.96 -4.67 -9.25
C ILE A 152 5.66 -4.07 -8.72
N ALA A 153 5.51 -4.02 -7.40
CA ALA A 153 4.37 -3.43 -6.74
C ALA A 153 4.75 -2.67 -5.48
N ARG A 154 3.96 -1.65 -5.13
CA ARG A 154 4.10 -0.88 -3.89
C ARG A 154 2.73 -0.43 -3.40
N ALA A 155 2.48 -0.49 -2.10
CA ALA A 155 1.33 0.14 -1.45
C ALA A 155 1.81 0.98 -0.25
N PRO A 156 1.52 2.30 -0.19
CA PRO A 156 1.85 3.13 0.96
C PRO A 156 1.17 2.64 2.24
N LEU A 157 1.92 2.60 3.34
CA LEU A 157 1.42 2.22 4.66
C LEU A 157 1.31 3.45 5.55
N SER A 158 0.15 3.66 6.15
CA SER A 158 -0.09 4.80 7.05
C SER A 158 0.32 4.44 8.45
N VAL A 159 1.40 5.04 8.95
CA VAL A 159 1.85 4.84 10.33
C VAL A 159 0.83 5.41 11.32
N ASN A 160 0.70 4.76 12.48
CA ASN A 160 0.02 5.36 13.62
C ASN A 160 0.91 6.44 14.28
N ASN A 161 0.35 7.29 15.13
CA ASN A 161 1.12 8.38 15.75
C ASN A 161 2.20 7.91 16.72
N LYS A 162 2.01 6.78 17.42
CA LYS A 162 3.05 6.23 18.30
C LYS A 162 4.31 5.91 17.48
N PHE A 163 4.14 5.20 16.37
CA PHE A 163 5.23 4.87 15.46
C PHE A 163 5.83 6.14 14.84
N LEU A 164 5.00 7.08 14.40
CA LEU A 164 5.44 8.35 13.82
C LEU A 164 6.35 9.13 14.78
N VAL A 165 5.92 9.33 16.03
CA VAL A 165 6.68 10.08 17.05
C VAL A 165 8.03 9.41 17.32
N ASP A 166 8.04 8.07 17.46
CA ASP A 166 9.28 7.32 17.69
C ASP A 166 10.23 7.40 16.48
N ALA A 167 9.70 7.30 15.26
CA ALA A 167 10.44 7.43 14.01
C ALA A 167 11.03 8.84 13.82
N MET A 168 10.30 9.88 14.22
CA MET A 168 10.76 11.26 14.15
C MET A 168 12.03 11.52 14.95
N VAL A 169 12.32 10.72 15.99
CA VAL A 169 13.49 10.87 16.88
C VAL A 169 14.51 9.72 16.79
N ALA A 170 14.28 8.73 15.92
CA ALA A 170 15.22 7.65 15.69
C ALA A 170 16.47 8.15 14.94
N ARG A 171 17.64 8.04 15.57
CA ARG A 171 18.92 8.55 15.03
C ARG A 171 20.05 7.51 15.05
N SER A 172 19.86 6.36 15.69
CA SER A 172 20.83 5.27 15.74
C SER A 172 20.34 4.08 14.95
N ASP A 173 21.28 3.27 14.44
CA ASP A 173 20.98 2.02 13.73
C ASP A 173 20.12 1.07 14.59
N GLU A 174 20.37 1.02 15.90
CA GLU A 174 19.56 0.24 16.85
C GLU A 174 18.10 0.72 16.91
N LYS A 175 17.85 2.03 17.04
CA LYS A 175 16.49 2.58 17.08
C LYS A 175 15.75 2.34 15.76
N ILE A 176 16.46 2.45 14.64
CA ILE A 176 15.89 2.18 13.31
C ILE A 176 15.58 0.69 13.17
N SER A 177 16.45 -0.21 13.64
CA SER A 177 16.20 -1.65 13.67
C SER A 177 14.97 -1.98 14.51
N ASN A 178 14.85 -1.42 15.71
CA ASN A 178 13.70 -1.63 16.59
C ASN A 178 12.40 -1.14 15.95
N LEU A 179 12.43 -0.01 15.23
CA LEU A 179 11.26 0.45 14.46
C LEU A 179 10.90 -0.51 13.35
N TYR A 180 11.88 -1.01 12.60
CA TYR A 180 11.63 -1.99 11.55
C TYR A 180 11.02 -3.28 12.11
N ASP A 181 11.49 -3.78 13.25
CA ASP A 181 10.91 -4.95 13.91
C ASP A 181 9.44 -4.70 14.31
N ARG A 182 9.14 -3.53 14.87
CA ARG A 182 7.77 -3.12 15.25
C ARG A 182 6.81 -3.02 14.06
N MET A 183 7.31 -2.80 12.84
CA MET A 183 6.46 -2.87 11.64
C MET A 183 5.84 -4.26 11.43
N TYR A 184 6.47 -5.30 11.99
CA TYR A 184 6.02 -6.70 11.87
C TYR A 184 5.42 -7.24 13.17
N THR A 185 5.78 -6.72 14.34
CA THR A 185 5.37 -7.28 15.64
C THR A 185 4.30 -6.46 16.37
N GLU A 186 4.08 -5.20 15.96
CA GLU A 186 3.06 -4.31 16.53
C GLU A 186 2.09 -3.81 15.46
N GLN A 187 0.89 -3.40 15.88
CA GLN A 187 -0.08 -2.71 15.02
C GLN A 187 0.41 -1.29 14.69
N SER A 188 1.46 -1.19 13.87
CA SER A 188 2.15 0.07 13.54
C SER A 188 1.43 0.88 12.45
N PHE A 189 0.53 0.26 11.70
CA PHE A 189 -0.15 0.86 10.56
C PHE A 189 -1.67 0.81 10.70
N THR A 190 -2.37 1.80 10.15
CA THR A 190 -3.85 1.87 10.19
C THR A 190 -4.51 1.20 8.98
N ASN A 191 -3.72 0.76 7.99
CA ASN A 191 -4.22 0.20 6.73
C ASN A 191 -3.63 -1.18 6.40
N THR A 192 -3.38 -2.02 7.42
CA THR A 192 -2.76 -3.36 7.24
C THR A 192 -3.46 -4.48 8.01
N ASN A 193 -4.74 -4.32 8.38
CA ASN A 193 -5.51 -5.46 8.86
C ASN A 193 -5.65 -6.50 7.73
N LEU A 194 -6.05 -7.73 8.07
CA LEU A 194 -6.05 -8.86 7.14
C LEU A 194 -7.00 -8.62 5.95
N GLY A 195 -8.15 -8.00 6.20
CA GLY A 195 -9.11 -7.61 5.15
C GLY A 195 -8.51 -6.62 4.14
N ILE A 196 -7.86 -5.56 4.62
CA ILE A 196 -7.23 -4.55 3.75
C ILE A 196 -6.04 -5.16 2.99
N LEU A 197 -5.23 -6.01 3.64
CA LEU A 197 -4.14 -6.74 2.96
C LEU A 197 -4.68 -7.65 1.84
N LYS A 198 -5.78 -8.37 2.08
CA LYS A 198 -6.47 -9.16 1.05
C LYS A 198 -6.84 -8.28 -0.15
N ASN A 199 -7.44 -7.11 0.08
CA ASN A 199 -7.78 -6.21 -1.02
C ASN A 199 -6.55 -5.64 -1.75
N TYR A 200 -5.45 -5.33 -1.05
CA TYR A 200 -4.20 -4.96 -1.72
C TYR A 200 -3.69 -6.08 -2.62
N PHE A 201 -3.62 -7.31 -2.12
CA PHE A 201 -3.15 -8.46 -2.90
C PHE A 201 -4.05 -8.73 -4.11
N GLN A 202 -5.36 -8.62 -3.91
CA GLN A 202 -6.36 -8.77 -4.96
C GLN A 202 -6.18 -7.72 -6.07
N GLN A 203 -6.03 -6.44 -5.69
CA GLN A 203 -5.81 -5.35 -6.64
C GLN A 203 -4.49 -5.54 -7.41
N ILE A 204 -3.40 -5.81 -6.71
CA ILE A 204 -2.08 -6.04 -7.30
C ILE A 204 -2.12 -7.23 -8.28
N ASN A 205 -2.72 -8.35 -7.85
CA ASN A 205 -2.84 -9.56 -8.67
C ASN A 205 -3.63 -9.28 -9.95
N GLN A 206 -4.75 -8.55 -9.87
CA GLN A 206 -5.59 -8.23 -11.02
C GLN A 206 -4.84 -7.36 -12.05
N ILE A 207 -4.12 -6.33 -11.61
CA ILE A 207 -3.37 -5.42 -12.50
C ILE A 207 -2.26 -6.18 -13.21
N ILE A 208 -1.45 -6.94 -12.46
CA ILE A 208 -0.31 -7.68 -13.02
C ILE A 208 -0.80 -8.78 -13.97
N SER A 209 -1.91 -9.48 -13.64
CA SER A 209 -2.49 -10.51 -14.50
C SER A 209 -2.89 -9.98 -15.88
N LYS A 210 -3.31 -8.72 -15.96
CA LYS A 210 -3.63 -8.03 -17.22
C LYS A 210 -2.39 -7.50 -17.95
N GLY A 211 -1.21 -7.54 -17.34
CA GLY A 211 0.00 -6.92 -17.87
C GLY A 211 -0.06 -5.39 -17.86
N GLU A 212 -0.84 -4.81 -16.95
CA GLU A 212 -1.01 -3.36 -16.83
C GLU A 212 -0.09 -2.77 -15.76
N HIS A 213 0.04 -1.45 -15.77
CA HIS A 213 0.85 -0.67 -14.84
C HIS A 213 0.06 0.55 -14.35
N CYS A 214 0.48 1.09 -13.21
CA CYS A 214 -0.08 2.30 -12.63
C CYS A 214 0.86 2.97 -11.62
N GLY A 215 0.70 4.28 -11.45
CA GLY A 215 1.40 5.07 -10.45
C GLY A 215 0.51 5.47 -9.28
N LEU A 216 1.13 6.04 -8.25
CA LEU A 216 0.46 6.51 -7.03
C LEU A 216 -0.13 7.92 -7.15
N TYR A 217 0.14 8.65 -8.23
CA TYR A 217 -0.09 10.11 -8.26
C TYR A 217 -1.21 10.54 -9.21
N ASP A 218 -1.83 9.58 -9.90
CA ASP A 218 -2.84 9.84 -10.92
C ASP A 218 -4.25 9.69 -10.30
N ASP A 219 -4.92 10.81 -10.04
CA ASP A 219 -6.32 10.82 -9.59
C ASP A 219 -7.25 10.14 -10.60
N TYR A 220 -8.28 9.45 -10.12
CA TYR A 220 -9.31 8.91 -11.01
C TYR A 220 -10.65 8.64 -10.33
N VAL A 221 -11.66 8.46 -11.17
CA VAL A 221 -13.02 8.05 -10.79
C VAL A 221 -13.51 7.00 -11.79
N THR A 222 -14.03 5.87 -11.29
CA THR A 222 -14.66 4.86 -12.14
C THR A 222 -16.19 5.04 -12.12
N PRO A 223 -16.93 4.54 -13.12
CA PRO A 223 -18.39 4.55 -13.09
C PRO A 223 -19.00 3.81 -11.88
N GLU A 224 -18.25 2.88 -11.26
CA GLU A 224 -18.70 2.11 -10.10
C GLU A 224 -19.04 3.02 -8.90
N ILE A 225 -18.42 4.20 -8.79
CA ILE A 225 -18.67 5.15 -7.69
C ILE A 225 -20.16 5.53 -7.58
N LYS A 226 -20.90 5.49 -8.70
CA LYS A 226 -22.34 5.80 -8.75
C LYS A 226 -23.19 4.84 -7.92
N SER A 227 -22.70 3.64 -7.64
CA SER A 227 -23.38 2.67 -6.78
C SER A 227 -23.57 3.17 -5.35
N LEU A 228 -22.75 4.13 -4.87
CA LEU A 228 -22.93 4.79 -3.58
C LEU A 228 -24.19 5.67 -3.47
N LYS A 229 -24.93 5.88 -4.57
CA LYS A 229 -26.28 6.49 -4.49
C LYS A 229 -27.21 5.65 -3.62
N GLU A 230 -27.08 4.34 -3.71
CA GLU A 230 -27.95 3.38 -3.02
C GLU A 230 -27.26 2.66 -1.86
N ASN A 231 -25.92 2.55 -1.91
CA ASN A 231 -25.09 1.85 -0.94
C ASN A 231 -24.50 2.77 0.14
N THR A 232 -24.10 2.17 1.26
CA THR A 232 -23.44 2.86 2.36
C THR A 232 -21.93 2.94 2.14
N LEU A 233 -21.35 4.14 2.31
CA LEU A 233 -19.90 4.31 2.46
C LEU A 233 -19.50 4.05 3.92
N TYR A 234 -18.72 3.00 4.16
CA TYR A 234 -18.17 2.69 5.47
C TYR A 234 -16.88 3.48 5.73
N ILE A 235 -16.79 4.16 6.87
CA ILE A 235 -15.62 4.96 7.27
C ILE A 235 -14.98 4.31 8.49
N PRO A 236 -13.75 3.77 8.37
CA PRO A 236 -13.03 3.13 9.49
C PRO A 236 -12.86 4.05 10.70
N GLU A 237 -12.91 3.48 11.91
CA GLU A 237 -12.72 4.23 13.15
C GLU A 237 -11.29 4.77 13.30
N ALA A 238 -10.29 4.07 12.73
CA ALA A 238 -8.93 4.58 12.67
C ALA A 238 -8.82 5.98 12.05
N TYR A 239 -9.78 6.38 11.21
CA TYR A 239 -9.77 7.66 10.50
C TYR A 239 -10.52 8.77 11.23
N MET A 240 -11.02 8.49 12.43
CA MET A 240 -11.57 9.50 13.35
C MET A 240 -10.49 10.30 14.08
N MET A 241 -9.23 9.86 14.02
CA MET A 241 -8.10 10.56 14.61
C MET A 241 -7.68 11.74 13.74
N GLU A 242 -7.44 12.89 14.36
CA GLU A 242 -6.87 14.07 13.72
C GLU A 242 -5.45 14.31 14.23
N TYR A 243 -4.48 14.42 13.30
CA TYR A 243 -3.09 14.69 13.64
C TYR A 243 -2.80 16.20 13.68
N ASN A 244 -2.08 16.64 14.71
CA ASN A 244 -1.56 17.98 14.83
C ASN A 244 -0.03 17.97 14.64
N ALA A 245 0.42 18.32 13.43
CA ALA A 245 1.84 18.34 13.08
C ALA A 245 2.69 19.32 13.92
N TRP A 246 2.10 20.41 14.41
CA TRP A 246 2.82 21.40 15.23
C TRP A 246 3.11 20.88 16.63
N LYS A 247 2.21 20.08 17.20
CA LYS A 247 2.35 19.51 18.54
C LYS A 247 2.88 18.07 18.54
N GLY A 248 2.86 17.39 17.40
CA GLY A 248 3.17 15.96 17.31
C GLY A 248 2.17 15.09 18.08
N THR A 249 0.90 15.51 18.13
CA THR A 249 -0.15 14.85 18.91
C THR A 249 -1.34 14.49 18.04
N GLU A 250 -2.13 13.51 18.45
CA GLU A 250 -3.44 13.23 17.86
C GLU A 250 -4.59 13.62 18.81
N LYS A 251 -5.73 13.95 18.22
CA LYS A 251 -7.00 14.16 18.92
C LYS A 251 -8.03 13.22 18.27
N LEU A 252 -8.77 12.47 19.09
CA LEU A 252 -10.00 11.82 18.61
C LEU A 252 -11.04 12.91 18.32
N ARG A 253 -11.55 12.96 17.08
CA ARG A 253 -12.63 13.89 16.71
C ARG A 253 -13.87 13.61 17.56
N ASP A 254 -14.47 14.66 18.08
CA ASP A 254 -15.76 14.55 18.75
C ASP A 254 -16.91 14.48 17.74
N GLU A 255 -18.14 14.23 18.21
CA GLU A 255 -19.32 14.10 17.33
C GLU A 255 -19.56 15.33 16.46
N LYS A 256 -19.26 16.53 16.96
CA LYS A 256 -19.42 17.79 16.21
C LYS A 256 -18.37 17.89 15.12
N ASP A 257 -17.12 17.56 15.42
CA ASP A 257 -16.02 17.51 14.46
C ASP A 257 -16.32 16.49 13.35
N LEU A 258 -16.82 15.30 13.70
CA LEU A 258 -17.20 14.26 12.73
C LEU A 258 -18.38 14.68 11.85
N LYS A 259 -19.43 15.29 12.44
CA LYS A 259 -20.56 15.83 11.68
C LYS A 259 -20.13 16.86 10.65
N LYS A 260 -19.23 17.78 11.06
CA LYS A 260 -18.65 18.77 10.15
C LYS A 260 -17.81 18.12 9.05
N LEU A 261 -17.00 17.11 9.39
CA LEU A 261 -16.14 16.41 8.44
C LEU A 261 -16.91 15.83 7.25
N VAL A 262 -18.14 15.35 7.48
CA VAL A 262 -18.96 14.69 6.45
C VAL A 262 -20.16 15.52 6.02
N GLU A 263 -20.24 16.80 6.40
CA GLU A 263 -21.45 17.64 6.18
C GLU A 263 -21.81 17.81 4.70
N ASP A 264 -20.80 17.85 3.83
CA ASP A 264 -20.96 17.97 2.38
C ASP A 264 -21.17 16.60 1.66
N TYR A 265 -21.19 15.48 2.40
CA TYR A 265 -21.47 14.16 1.84
C TYR A 265 -22.98 13.86 1.81
N LYS A 266 -23.56 13.81 0.61
CA LYS A 266 -25.02 13.72 0.41
C LYS A 266 -25.62 12.32 0.44
N TYR A 267 -24.80 11.28 0.60
CA TYR A 267 -25.24 9.88 0.48
C TYR A 267 -25.13 9.14 1.81
N LYS A 268 -25.56 7.87 1.85
CA LYS A 268 -25.48 7.06 3.06
C LYS A 268 -24.03 6.82 3.46
N TYR A 269 -23.70 7.05 4.72
CA TYR A 269 -22.41 6.71 5.30
C TYR A 269 -22.59 6.11 6.69
N GLN A 270 -21.60 5.35 7.13
CA GLN A 270 -21.55 4.80 8.47
C GLN A 270 -20.10 4.74 8.95
N PHE A 271 -19.83 5.30 10.12
CA PHE A 271 -18.59 4.99 10.83
C PHE A 271 -18.63 3.56 11.38
N ILE A 272 -17.54 2.81 11.21
CA ILE A 272 -17.47 1.39 11.55
C ILE A 272 -16.18 1.07 12.30
N ARG A 273 -16.26 0.12 13.24
CA ARG A 273 -15.07 -0.43 13.92
C ARG A 273 -14.17 -1.17 12.94
N ASP A 274 -12.86 -1.08 13.13
CA ASP A 274 -11.90 -1.66 12.17
C ASP A 274 -12.05 -3.19 12.07
N GLU A 275 -12.32 -3.86 13.19
CA GLU A 275 -12.59 -5.31 13.27
C GLU A 275 -13.86 -5.73 12.52
N ASP A 276 -14.90 -4.89 12.54
CA ASP A 276 -16.17 -5.20 11.89
C ASP A 276 -16.07 -4.96 10.38
N LEU A 277 -15.34 -3.91 9.97
CA LEU A 277 -15.00 -3.73 8.56
C LEU A 277 -14.15 -4.89 8.03
N GLU A 278 -13.15 -5.32 8.78
CA GLU A 278 -12.31 -6.47 8.42
C GLU A 278 -13.15 -7.72 8.17
N LYS A 279 -14.09 -8.05 9.07
CA LYS A 279 -15.01 -9.19 8.87
C LYS A 279 -15.82 -9.05 7.58
N LYS A 280 -16.36 -7.86 7.29
CA LYS A 280 -17.13 -7.62 6.06
C LYS A 280 -16.28 -7.86 4.80
N ILE A 281 -15.03 -7.39 4.80
CA ILE A 281 -14.09 -7.62 3.69
C ILE A 281 -13.76 -9.12 3.56
N LEU A 282 -13.44 -9.80 4.66
CA LEU A 282 -13.10 -11.22 4.65
C LEU A 282 -14.29 -12.11 4.23
N ASN A 283 -15.51 -11.69 4.52
CA ASN A 283 -16.75 -12.35 4.11
C ASN A 283 -17.16 -12.06 2.65
N ASN A 284 -16.34 -11.32 1.88
CA ASN A 284 -16.64 -10.91 0.50
C ASN A 284 -17.96 -10.13 0.38
N GLU A 285 -18.34 -9.35 1.40
CA GLU A 285 -19.51 -8.47 1.32
C GLU A 285 -19.30 -7.39 0.24
N ASP A 286 -20.34 -7.14 -0.55
CA ASP A 286 -20.34 -6.12 -1.61
C ASP A 286 -20.65 -4.74 -1.01
N ILE A 287 -19.64 -4.17 -0.34
CA ILE A 287 -19.72 -2.88 0.34
C ILE A 287 -18.61 -1.95 -0.15
N PHE A 288 -18.79 -0.65 0.09
CA PHE A 288 -17.77 0.35 -0.15
C PHE A 288 -17.21 0.87 1.16
N TYR A 289 -15.89 1.00 1.26
CA TYR A 289 -15.25 1.61 2.41
C TYR A 289 -14.22 2.66 1.99
N LEU A 290 -14.01 3.63 2.87
CA LEU A 290 -12.94 4.61 2.72
C LEU A 290 -11.62 3.95 3.11
N ARG A 291 -10.58 4.10 2.30
CA ARG A 291 -9.20 3.73 2.65
C ARG A 291 -8.34 4.98 2.55
N TYR A 292 -7.61 5.29 3.63
CA TYR A 292 -6.88 6.54 3.77
C TYR A 292 -5.46 6.28 4.26
N VAL A 293 -4.48 6.91 3.59
CA VAL A 293 -3.08 6.93 4.02
C VAL A 293 -2.57 8.35 4.12
N SER A 294 -1.92 8.64 5.25
CA SER A 294 -1.15 9.86 5.47
C SER A 294 0.34 9.51 5.50
N MET A 295 1.14 10.15 4.64
CA MET A 295 2.59 9.94 4.60
C MET A 295 3.30 11.22 4.16
N ASN A 296 4.23 11.71 4.99
CA ASN A 296 5.08 12.88 4.69
C ASN A 296 4.30 14.13 4.24
N GLY A 297 3.13 14.37 4.83
CA GLY A 297 2.28 15.50 4.46
C GLY A 297 1.40 15.28 3.23
N ASN A 298 1.50 14.11 2.59
CA ASN A 298 0.64 13.70 1.49
C ASN A 298 -0.52 12.84 1.98
N LYS A 299 -1.59 12.81 1.18
CA LYS A 299 -2.80 12.01 1.38
C LYS A 299 -3.01 11.13 0.16
N TYR A 300 -3.37 9.88 0.42
CA TYR A 300 -3.84 8.92 -0.56
C TYR A 300 -5.22 8.48 -0.10
N LEU A 301 -6.27 8.81 -0.86
CA LEU A 301 -7.66 8.62 -0.45
C LEU A 301 -8.42 7.80 -1.49
N ASP A 302 -8.95 6.67 -1.07
CA ASP A 302 -9.65 5.72 -1.92
C ASP A 302 -11.06 5.46 -1.39
N VAL A 303 -12.00 5.22 -2.31
CA VAL A 303 -13.24 4.50 -2.01
C VAL A 303 -13.15 3.13 -2.66
N VAL A 304 -13.04 2.08 -1.84
CA VAL A 304 -12.75 0.71 -2.28
C VAL A 304 -14.00 -0.15 -2.20
N ASN A 305 -14.29 -0.92 -3.25
CA ASN A 305 -15.23 -2.02 -3.17
C ASN A 305 -14.56 -3.20 -2.46
N ALA A 306 -15.06 -3.57 -1.28
CA ALA A 306 -14.49 -4.61 -0.42
C ALA A 306 -14.44 -6.00 -1.06
N LYS A 307 -15.39 -6.31 -1.94
CA LYS A 307 -15.49 -7.61 -2.61
C LYS A 307 -14.46 -7.76 -3.73
N THR A 308 -14.20 -6.68 -4.46
CA THR A 308 -13.28 -6.73 -5.62
C THR A 308 -11.87 -6.26 -5.27
N GLY A 309 -11.70 -5.54 -4.16
CA GLY A 309 -10.48 -4.83 -3.79
C GLY A 309 -10.18 -3.61 -4.68
N ASN A 310 -11.04 -3.31 -5.65
CA ASN A 310 -10.82 -2.23 -6.60
C ASN A 310 -11.36 -0.90 -6.06
N PRO A 311 -10.60 0.18 -6.22
CA PRO A 311 -11.05 1.53 -5.90
C PRO A 311 -11.96 2.06 -7.01
N ALA A 312 -13.12 2.57 -6.62
CA ALA A 312 -14.05 3.29 -7.48
C ALA A 312 -13.74 4.80 -7.55
N TYR A 313 -12.98 5.30 -6.59
CA TYR A 313 -12.50 6.68 -6.50
C TYR A 313 -11.09 6.67 -5.93
N TYR A 314 -10.23 7.53 -6.47
CA TYR A 314 -8.90 7.76 -5.95
C TYR A 314 -8.52 9.24 -6.04
N PHE A 315 -7.90 9.74 -4.98
CA PHE A 315 -7.35 11.08 -4.90
C PHE A 315 -6.00 11.08 -4.19
N TYR A 316 -5.02 11.71 -4.83
CA TYR A 316 -3.72 12.02 -4.28
C TYR A 316 -3.62 13.52 -3.93
N GLY A 317 -3.55 13.82 -2.64
CA GLY A 317 -3.31 15.16 -2.13
C GLY A 317 -1.84 15.37 -1.79
N ALA A 318 -1.14 16.26 -2.50
CA ALA A 318 0.23 16.63 -2.18
C ALA A 318 0.30 17.85 -1.23
N GLY A 319 1.26 17.83 -0.30
CA GLY A 319 1.67 19.01 0.47
C GLY A 319 0.65 19.53 1.50
N PHE A 320 0.84 19.16 2.77
CA PHE A 320 -0.01 19.54 3.92
C PHE A 320 -1.45 19.01 3.85
N ALA A 321 -1.63 17.84 3.23
CA ALA A 321 -2.90 17.15 3.10
C ALA A 321 -3.12 16.03 4.14
N TYR A 322 -2.29 15.95 5.18
CA TYR A 322 -2.18 14.81 6.13
C TYR A 322 -3.38 14.52 7.05
N ASN A 323 -4.49 15.25 6.95
CA ASN A 323 -5.75 14.98 7.66
C ASN A 323 -6.92 14.95 6.66
N LEU A 324 -7.93 14.12 6.92
CA LEU A 324 -9.22 14.21 6.23
C LEU A 324 -9.90 15.55 6.50
N LYS A 325 -10.57 16.10 5.48
CA LYS A 325 -11.28 17.38 5.45
C LYS A 325 -12.66 17.21 4.81
N ASP A 326 -13.56 18.14 5.09
CA ASP A 326 -14.88 18.28 4.48
C ASP A 326 -14.84 18.28 2.94
N ASP A 327 -13.86 18.97 2.36
CA ASP A 327 -13.67 19.01 0.90
C ASP A 327 -13.39 17.62 0.29
N ASP A 328 -12.79 16.68 1.04
CA ASP A 328 -12.59 15.31 0.54
C ASP A 328 -13.94 14.62 0.30
N PHE A 329 -14.84 14.72 1.29
CA PHE A 329 -16.17 14.12 1.25
C PHE A 329 -17.09 14.81 0.24
N LYS A 330 -16.97 16.13 0.11
CA LYS A 330 -17.63 16.90 -0.95
C LYS A 330 -17.22 16.43 -2.34
N ASN A 331 -15.94 16.15 -2.55
CA ASN A 331 -15.43 15.70 -3.85
C ASN A 331 -15.88 14.28 -4.17
N ILE A 332 -15.92 13.38 -3.17
CA ILE A 332 -16.54 12.06 -3.32
C ILE A 332 -18.03 12.22 -3.69
N SER A 333 -18.78 13.08 -2.98
CA SER A 333 -20.20 13.32 -3.29
C SER A 333 -20.43 13.86 -4.70
N LYS A 334 -19.57 14.75 -5.19
CA LYS A 334 -19.59 15.21 -6.59
C LYS A 334 -19.27 14.09 -7.58
N ALA A 335 -18.36 13.19 -7.25
CA ALA A 335 -18.00 12.07 -8.10
C ALA A 335 -19.16 11.07 -8.26
N ILE A 336 -19.96 10.87 -7.21
CA ILE A 336 -21.15 10.02 -7.24
C ILE A 336 -22.28 10.64 -8.11
N SER A 337 -22.39 11.98 -8.14
CA SER A 337 -23.51 12.66 -8.81
C SER A 337 -23.34 12.81 -10.33
N LYS A 338 -22.11 13.04 -10.81
CA LYS A 338 -21.73 13.01 -12.23
C LYS A 338 -21.91 11.61 -12.79
#